data_AF-A0A7J3NMV1-F1
#
_entry.id   AF-A0A7J3NMV1-F1
#
_cell.length_a   1.000
_cell.length_b   1.000
_cell.length_c   1.000
_cell.angle_alpha   90.00
_cell.angle_beta   90.00
_cell.angle_gamma   90.00
#
_symmetry.space_group_name_H-M   'P 1'
#
loop_
_entity.id
_entity.type
_entity.pdbx_description
1 polymer ?
#
loop_
_entity_poly.entity_id
_entity_poly.type
_entity_poly.pdbx_seq_one_letter_code
_entity_poly.pdbx_strand_id
1 'polypeptide(L)'
;MKVNARPERLRLVEMRRSKENAFCCGGGSGNFVFDFLSGSNSSARLRIREALDTNAEILAVACPICKAMLEDAAKTEGLEGKIEVRDIAEIVLSSAK
;
A
#
# COMPACT_ATOMS: atom_id res chain seq x y z
N MET A 1 -3.84 -10.30 -21.84
CA MET A 1 -4.78 -10.37 -20.70
C MET A 1 -5.02 -8.96 -20.18
N LYS A 2 -6.01 -8.24 -20.73
CA LYS A 2 -6.40 -6.91 -20.24
C LYS A 2 -7.46 -7.13 -19.16
N VAL A 3 -7.05 -7.14 -17.89
CA VAL A 3 -7.97 -7.22 -16.76
C VAL A 3 -8.52 -5.81 -16.51
N ASN A 4 -9.46 -5.38 -17.35
CA ASN A 4 -10.19 -4.12 -17.14
C ASN A 4 -11.57 -4.40 -16.53
N ALA A 5 -11.61 -5.22 -15.48
CA ALA A 5 -12.76 -5.27 -14.59
C ALA A 5 -12.61 -4.11 -13.61
N ARG A 6 -13.17 -2.94 -13.96
CA ARG A 6 -13.48 -1.91 -12.95
C ARG A 6 -14.88 -2.25 -12.43
N PRO A 7 -15.03 -2.79 -11.21
CA PRO A 7 -16.35 -2.97 -10.64
C PRO A 7 -17.01 -1.59 -10.54
N GLU A 8 -18.27 -1.43 -10.96
CA GLU A 8 -18.99 -0.14 -10.93
C GLU A 8 -19.08 0.46 -9.51
N ARG A 9 -18.85 -0.36 -8.48
CA ARG A 9 -18.83 0.02 -7.06
C ARG A 9 -17.43 0.34 -6.49
N LEU A 10 -16.37 0.24 -7.27
CA LEU A 10 -15.00 0.47 -6.79
C LEU A 10 -14.29 1.54 -7.62
N ARG A 11 -13.96 2.67 -6.99
CA ARG A 11 -13.18 3.73 -7.62
C ARG A 11 -11.70 3.48 -7.40
N LEU A 12 -11.01 3.03 -8.44
CA LEU A 12 -9.56 2.92 -8.44
C LEU A 12 -8.93 4.29 -8.71
N VAL A 13 -8.06 4.73 -7.82
CA VAL A 13 -7.24 5.94 -7.95
C VAL A 13 -5.77 5.56 -7.94
N GLU A 14 -4.94 6.34 -8.62
CA GLU A 14 -3.51 6.09 -8.75
C GLU A 14 -2.72 7.09 -7.90
N MET A 15 -1.66 6.62 -7.25
CA MET A 15 -0.67 7.49 -6.61
C MET A 15 0.09 8.32 -7.66
N ARG A 16 0.67 9.45 -7.23
CA ARG A 16 1.49 10.33 -8.09
C ARG A 16 2.55 9.55 -8.88
N ARG A 17 3.26 8.64 -8.21
CA ARG A 17 4.20 7.71 -8.82
C ARG A 17 3.52 6.36 -9.04
N SER A 18 3.15 6.05 -10.27
CA SER A 18 2.47 4.80 -10.64
C SER A 18 3.11 4.16 -11.87
N LYS A 19 2.78 2.89 -12.13
CA LYS A 19 3.26 2.11 -13.28
C LYS A 19 4.79 2.09 -13.37
N GLU A 20 5.38 2.51 -14.48
CA GLU A 20 6.83 2.56 -14.68
C GLU A 20 7.56 3.48 -13.68
N ASN A 21 6.85 4.42 -13.05
CA ASN A 21 7.40 5.32 -12.04
C ASN A 21 7.16 4.83 -10.60
N ALA A 22 6.53 3.67 -10.43
CA ALA A 22 6.30 3.09 -9.10
C ALA A 22 7.62 2.58 -8.49
N PHE A 23 7.66 2.53 -7.16
CA PHE A 23 8.80 2.01 -6.41
C PHE A 23 8.33 1.08 -5.28
N CYS A 24 9.29 0.29 -4.77
CA CYS A 24 9.09 -0.77 -3.79
C CYS A 24 8.65 -0.22 -2.41
N CYS A 25 8.00 -1.04 -1.58
CA CYS A 25 7.74 -0.73 -0.17
C CYS A 25 9.04 -0.72 0.68
N GLY A 26 10.12 -1.31 0.18
CA GLY A 26 11.41 -1.40 0.86
C GLY A 26 11.59 -2.62 1.76
N GLY A 27 10.61 -3.52 1.90
CA GLY A 27 10.73 -4.71 2.78
C GLY A 27 11.49 -5.91 2.20
N GLY A 28 11.71 -5.94 0.88
CA GLY A 28 12.39 -7.06 0.21
C GLY A 28 13.86 -7.22 0.58
N SER A 29 14.52 -8.25 0.04
CA SER A 29 15.96 -8.50 0.17
C SER A 29 16.49 -8.52 1.61
N GLY A 30 15.66 -8.97 2.57
CA GLY A 30 16.01 -9.05 3.99
C GLY A 30 15.84 -7.75 4.77
N ASN A 31 15.48 -6.63 4.12
CA ASN A 31 15.28 -5.37 4.81
C ASN A 31 14.17 -5.42 5.86
N PHE A 32 13.12 -6.24 5.64
CA PHE A 32 12.08 -6.49 6.62
C PHE A 32 12.62 -6.99 7.97
N VAL A 33 13.75 -7.71 7.98
CA VAL A 33 14.34 -8.30 9.19
C VAL A 33 15.50 -7.45 9.71
N PHE A 34 16.33 -6.94 8.82
CA PHE A 34 17.59 -6.28 9.18
C PHE A 34 17.53 -4.75 9.17
N ASP A 35 16.44 -4.16 8.69
CA ASP A 35 16.15 -2.72 8.72
C ASP A 35 17.27 -1.81 8.15
N PHE A 36 17.84 -2.21 7.02
CA PHE A 36 18.88 -1.47 6.29
C PHE A 36 18.41 -0.12 5.72
N LEU A 37 17.12 0.05 5.44
CA LEU A 37 16.51 1.18 4.73
C LEU A 37 15.61 2.05 5.63
N SER A 38 15.94 2.12 6.91
CA SER A 38 15.20 2.84 7.95
C SER A 38 15.27 4.37 7.82
N GLY A 39 14.50 5.07 8.67
CA GLY A 39 14.47 6.53 8.75
C GLY A 39 13.20 7.16 8.15
N SER A 40 13.09 8.49 8.29
CA SER A 40 11.88 9.25 7.93
C SER A 40 11.56 9.24 6.43
N ASN A 41 12.56 8.99 5.59
CA ASN A 41 12.42 8.88 4.13
C ASN A 41 12.52 7.44 3.64
N SER A 42 12.24 6.45 4.50
CA SER A 42 12.14 5.07 4.07
C SER A 42 11.09 4.91 2.96
N SER A 43 11.28 3.91 2.12
CA SER A 43 10.41 3.69 0.96
C SER A 43 8.94 3.50 1.39
N ALA A 44 8.69 2.75 2.46
CA ALA A 44 7.34 2.54 2.99
C ALA A 44 6.67 3.85 3.44
N ARG A 45 7.39 4.71 4.18
CA ARG A 45 6.87 6.01 4.66
C ARG A 45 6.59 6.97 3.52
N LEU A 46 7.43 7.00 2.49
CA LEU A 46 7.16 7.82 1.30
C LEU A 46 5.92 7.30 0.56
N ARG A 47 5.77 5.97 0.46
CA ARG A 47 4.66 5.37 -0.27
C ARG A 47 3.32 5.55 0.43
N ILE A 48 3.27 5.43 1.77
CA ILE A 48 2.02 5.63 2.52
C ILE A 48 1.56 7.09 2.47
N ARG A 49 2.49 8.06 2.48
CA ARG A 49 2.17 9.49 2.29
C ARG A 49 1.59 9.76 0.91
N GLU A 50 2.16 9.17 -0.14
CA GLU A 50 1.59 9.28 -1.49
C GLU A 50 0.21 8.64 -1.60
N ALA A 51 -0.03 7.53 -0.91
CA ALA A 51 -1.35 6.91 -0.87
C ALA A 51 -2.38 7.83 -0.19
N LEU A 52 -1.99 8.47 0.92
CA LEU A 52 -2.84 9.43 1.63
C LEU A 52 -3.20 10.63 0.74
N ASP A 53 -2.26 11.16 -0.04
CA ASP A 53 -2.49 12.31 -0.93
C ASP A 53 -3.57 12.02 -2.01
N THR A 54 -3.85 10.74 -2.30
CA THR A 54 -4.92 10.36 -3.24
C THR A 54 -6.33 10.43 -2.64
N ASN A 55 -6.44 10.62 -1.32
CA ASN A 55 -7.68 10.47 -0.55
C ASN A 55 -8.31 9.06 -0.68
N ALA A 56 -7.50 8.04 -0.92
CA ALA A 56 -7.96 6.65 -0.90
C ALA A 56 -8.19 6.18 0.53
N GLU A 57 -9.31 5.50 0.76
CA GLU A 57 -9.63 4.85 2.04
C GLU A 57 -8.82 3.56 2.25
N ILE A 58 -8.55 2.85 1.14
CA ILE A 58 -7.89 1.55 1.15
C ILE A 58 -6.67 1.57 0.21
N LEU A 59 -5.50 1.18 0.73
CA LEU A 59 -4.33 0.84 -0.05
C LEU A 59 -4.26 -0.68 -0.24
N ALA A 60 -4.63 -1.15 -1.42
CA ALA A 60 -4.61 -2.57 -1.76
C ALA A 60 -3.19 -3.06 -2.11
N VAL A 61 -2.79 -4.19 -1.54
CA VAL A 61 -1.50 -4.86 -1.82
C VAL A 61 -1.71 -6.36 -2.10
N ALA A 62 -0.75 -6.99 -2.76
CA ALA A 62 -0.78 -8.43 -3.04
C ALA A 62 0.44 -9.18 -2.49
N CYS A 63 1.18 -8.53 -1.57
CA CYS A 63 2.39 -9.06 -0.97
C CYS A 63 2.30 -8.88 0.56
N PRO A 64 2.40 -9.96 1.35
CA PRO A 64 2.33 -9.87 2.81
C PRO A 64 3.40 -8.95 3.42
N ILE A 65 4.60 -8.91 2.82
CA ILE A 65 5.68 -8.02 3.26
C ILE A 65 5.31 -6.56 2.98
N CYS A 66 4.73 -6.26 1.82
CA CYS A 66 4.24 -4.90 1.54
C CYS A 66 3.17 -4.49 2.54
N LYS A 67 2.24 -5.39 2.89
CA LYS A 67 1.21 -5.12 3.90
C LYS A 67 1.86 -4.71 5.22
N ALA A 68 2.70 -5.57 5.78
CA ALA A 68 3.34 -5.32 7.08
C ALA A 68 4.15 -4.02 7.09
N MET A 69 4.98 -3.77 6.06
CA MET A 69 5.81 -2.56 5.97
C MET A 69 4.97 -1.28 5.85
N LEU A 70 3.86 -1.32 5.09
CA LEU A 70 3.02 -0.15 4.86
C LEU A 70 2.09 0.11 6.05
N GLU A 71 1.62 -0.93 6.74
CA GLU A 71 0.91 -0.79 8.01
C GLU A 71 1.82 -0.17 9.08
N ASP A 72 3.04 -0.66 9.22
CA ASP A 72 4.04 -0.10 10.13
C ASP A 72 4.35 1.38 9.79
N ALA A 73 4.50 1.69 8.51
CA ALA A 73 4.68 3.06 8.06
C ALA A 73 3.45 3.95 8.37
N ALA A 74 2.23 3.45 8.16
CA ALA A 74 1.00 4.18 8.49
C ALA A 74 0.93 4.50 9.99
N LYS A 75 1.27 3.53 10.84
CA LYS A 75 1.35 3.72 12.31
C LYS A 75 2.38 4.78 12.66
N THR A 76 3.58 4.65 12.11
CA THR A 76 4.69 5.53 12.48
C THR A 76 4.51 6.97 11.99
N GLU A 77 3.76 7.17 10.89
CA GLU A 77 3.39 8.50 10.38
C GLU A 77 2.10 9.05 11.03
N GLY A 78 1.49 8.34 12.00
CA GLY A 78 0.26 8.79 12.68
C GLY A 78 -0.96 8.82 11.74
N LEU A 79 -1.03 7.88 10.80
CA LEU A 79 -2.07 7.75 9.78
C LEU A 79 -3.05 6.61 10.08
N GLU A 80 -3.00 6.02 11.27
CA GLU A 80 -3.94 5.00 11.71
C GLU A 80 -5.39 5.53 11.57
N GLY A 81 -6.25 4.74 10.93
CA GLY A 81 -7.65 5.10 10.67
C GLY A 81 -7.88 6.08 9.53
N LYS A 82 -6.83 6.70 8.95
CA LYS A 82 -6.96 7.55 7.75
C LYS A 82 -6.87 6.75 6.45
N ILE A 83 -6.07 5.68 6.45
CA ILE A 83 -5.92 4.77 5.33
C ILE A 83 -5.71 3.35 5.84
N GLU A 84 -6.45 2.38 5.28
CA GLU A 84 -6.33 0.97 5.62
C GLU A 84 -5.48 0.25 4.58
N VAL A 85 -4.46 -0.49 5.00
CA VAL A 85 -3.67 -1.33 4.09
C VAL A 85 -4.26 -2.73 4.10
N ARG A 86 -4.77 -3.19 2.95
CA ARG A 86 -5.44 -4.50 2.85
C ARG A 86 -4.82 -5.37 1.77
N ASP A 87 -4.71 -6.67 2.05
CA ASP A 87 -4.38 -7.62 1.00
C ASP A 87 -5.57 -7.80 0.04
N ILE A 88 -5.29 -8.01 -1.25
CA ILE A 88 -6.34 -8.25 -2.25
C ILE A 88 -7.26 -9.42 -1.87
N ALA A 89 -6.76 -10.46 -1.21
CA ALA A 89 -7.56 -11.57 -0.74
C ALA A 89 -8.56 -11.15 0.35
N GLU A 90 -8.17 -10.23 1.23
CA GLU A 90 -9.04 -9.67 2.28
C GLU A 90 -10.15 -8.82 1.68
N ILE A 91 -9.82 -8.04 0.63
CA ILE A 91 -10.79 -7.22 -0.11
C ILE A 91 -11.82 -8.14 -0.78
N VAL A 92 -11.36 -9.16 -1.50
CA VAL A 92 -12.24 -10.14 -2.17
C VAL A 92 -13.13 -10.85 -1.16
N LEU A 93 -12.57 -11.33 -0.05
CA LEU A 93 -13.33 -12.01 1.00
C LEU A 93 -14.39 -11.10 1.63
N SER A 94 -14.08 -9.82 1.86
CA SER A 94 -15.06 -8.86 2.39
C SER A 94 -16.17 -8.48 1.40
N SER A 95 -15.94 -8.68 0.10
CA SER A 95 -16.89 -8.36 -0.97
C SER A 95 -17.77 -9.56 -1.40
N ALA A 96 -17.43 -10.77 -0.96
CA ALA A 96 -18.13 -12.01 -1.29
C ALA A 96 -19.35 -12.31 -0.39
N LYS A 97 -19.78 -11.32 0.41
CA LYS A 97 -20.95 -11.41 1.28
C LYS A 97 -22.17 -10.77 0.63
#